data_AF-A0A1Y4TKT0-F1
#
_entry.id   AF-A0A1Y4TKT0-F1
#
_cell.length_a   1.000
_cell.length_b   1.000
_cell.length_c   1.000
_cell.angle_alpha   90.00
_cell.angle_beta   90.00
_cell.angle_gamma   90.00
#
_symmetry.space_group_name_H-M   'P 1'
#
loop_
_entity.id
_entity.type
_entity.pdbx_description
1 polymer ?
#
loop_
_entity_poly.entity_id
_entity_poly.type
_entity_poly.pdbx_seq_one_letter_code
_entity_poly.pdbx_strand_id
1 'polypeptide(L)' 'MKKDISFEKNYLTVADVKSYLCISSTAAYELTHRKDFPVCRLGNSIRIPTKPFLAWVDKHTRMPADLRTADKEVGLRVG' A
#
# COMPACT_ATOMS: atom_id res chain seq x y z
N MET A 1 -8.40 -16.29 12.72
CA MET A 1 -6.95 -16.17 12.45
C MET A 1 -6.67 -14.78 11.91
N LYS A 2 -6.17 -13.88 12.74
CA LYS A 2 -5.58 -12.63 12.25
C LYS A 2 -4.25 -13.02 11.61
N LYS A 3 -4.08 -12.80 10.31
CA LYS A 3 -2.78 -12.94 9.66
C LYS A 3 -2.02 -11.68 10.03
N ASP A 4 -1.00 -11.81 10.87
CA ASP A 4 -0.06 -10.73 11.12
C ASP A 4 0.66 -10.45 9.79
N ILE A 5 0.29 -9.35 9.13
CA ILE A 5 0.87 -8.95 7.86
C ILE A 5 2.21 -8.30 8.19
N SER A 6 3.27 -9.09 8.21
CA SER A 6 4.65 -8.58 8.36
C SER A 6 5.06 -7.87 7.06
N PHE A 7 5.22 -6.54 7.11
CA PHE A 7 5.60 -5.70 5.96
C PHE A 7 7.08 -5.75 5.56
N GLU A 8 7.88 -6.63 6.17
CA GLU A 8 9.29 -6.85 5.81
C GLU A 8 9.49 -7.53 4.44
N LYS A 9 8.42 -7.84 3.71
CA LYS A 9 8.52 -8.39 2.36
C LYS A 9 8.80 -7.27 1.36
N ASN A 10 9.84 -7.43 0.52
CA ASN A 10 10.09 -6.53 -0.62
C ASN A 10 8.99 -6.56 -1.69
N TYR A 11 8.24 -7.66 -1.77
CA TYR A 11 7.19 -7.88 -2.75
C TYR A 11 5.95 -8.48 -2.10
N LEU A 12 4.79 -7.93 -2.44
CA LEU A 12 3.46 -8.37 -2.06
C LEU A 12 2.84 -9.20 -3.18
N THR A 13 1.92 -10.08 -2.80
CA THR A 13 1.03 -10.79 -3.71
C THR A 13 -0.34 -10.11 -3.79
N VAL A 14 -1.18 -10.52 -4.75
CA VAL A 14 -2.57 -10.03 -4.84
C VAL A 14 -3.34 -10.32 -3.54
N ALA A 15 -3.05 -11.44 -2.87
CA ALA A 15 -3.67 -11.80 -1.60
C ALA A 15 -3.22 -10.89 -0.44
N ASP A 16 -1.96 -10.44 -0.45
CA ASP A 16 -1.46 -9.48 0.53
C ASP A 16 -2.13 -8.11 0.33
N VAL A 17 -2.24 -7.63 -0.91
CA VAL A 17 -2.95 -6.37 -1.23
C VAL A 17 -4.42 -6.43 -0.84
N LYS A 18 -5.09 -7.57 -1.11
CA LYS A 18 -6.45 -7.83 -0.67
C LYS A 18 -6.59 -7.67 0.84
N SER A 19 -5.67 -8.29 1.59
CA SER A 19 -5.68 -8.28 3.06
C SER A 19 -5.32 -6.90 3.61
N TYR A 20 -4.43 -6.17 2.94
CA TYR A 20 -4.02 -4.82 3.30
C TYR A 20 -5.15 -3.80 3.17
N LEU A 21 -5.80 -3.78 2.01
CA LEU A 21 -6.85 -2.81 1.69
C LEU A 21 -8.24 -3.27 2.18
N CYS A 22 -8.34 -4.47 2.74
CA CYS A 22 -9.60 -5.10 3.16
C CYS A 22 -10.66 -5.13 2.04
N ILE A 23 -10.26 -5.48 0.82
CA ILE A 23 -11.13 -5.52 -0.37
C ILE A 23 -11.43 -6.96 -0.82
N SER A 24 -12.35 -7.11 -1.78
CA SER A 24 -12.64 -8.41 -2.40
C SER A 24 -11.45 -8.90 -3.25
N SER A 25 -11.37 -10.22 -3.48
CA SER A 25 -10.34 -10.79 -4.36
C SER A 25 -10.43 -10.23 -5.78
N THR A 26 -11.65 -10.00 -6.28
CA THR A 26 -11.91 -9.42 -7.60
C THR A 26 -11.36 -8.00 -7.69
N ALA A 27 -11.69 -7.14 -6.70
CA ALA A 27 -11.20 -5.77 -6.67
C ALA A 27 -9.66 -5.70 -6.58
N ALA A 28 -9.04 -6.58 -5.79
CA ALA A 28 -7.58 -6.68 -5.72
C ALA A 28 -6.96 -7.11 -7.07
N TYR A 29 -7.61 -8.02 -7.79
CA TYR A 29 -7.15 -8.46 -9.10
C TYR A 29 -7.31 -7.37 -10.17
N GLU A 30 -8.44 -6.66 -10.18
CA GLU A 30 -8.69 -5.53 -11.08
C GLU A 30 -7.67 -4.40 -10.87
N LEU A 31 -7.30 -4.12 -9.61
CA LEU A 31 -6.22 -3.17 -9.29
C LEU A 31 -4.91 -3.54 -10.01
N THR A 32 -4.55 -4.83 -10.08
CA THR A 32 -3.32 -5.26 -10.77
C THR A 32 -3.35 -5.13 -12.30
N HIS A 33 -4.52 -4.85 -12.87
CA HIS A 33 -4.70 -4.58 -14.30
C HIS A 33 -4.72 -3.08 -14.63
N ARG A 34 -4.81 -2.22 -13.62
CA ARG A 34 -4.75 -0.77 -13.83
C ARG A 34 -3.36 -0.33 -14.27
N LYS A 35 -3.31 0.65 -15.17
CA LYS A 35 -2.06 1.20 -15.72
C LYS A 35 -1.27 2.00 -14.69
N ASP A 36 -1.95 2.59 -13.71
CA ASP A 36 -1.36 3.42 -12.67
C ASP A 36 -0.90 2.62 -11.44
N PHE A 37 -1.24 1.33 -11.36
CA PHE A 37 -0.96 0.50 -10.21
C PHE A 37 0.44 -0.14 -10.31
N PRO A 38 1.26 -0.09 -9.23
CA PRO A 38 2.62 -0.60 -9.25
C PRO A 38 2.63 -2.13 -9.26
N VAL A 39 2.88 -2.72 -10.42
CA VAL A 39 2.90 -4.17 -10.60
C VAL A 39 4.15 -4.62 -11.37
N CYS A 40 4.75 -5.72 -10.93
CA CYS A 40 5.80 -6.45 -11.61
C CYS A 40 5.24 -7.79 -12.10
N ARG A 41 5.25 -8.00 -13.43
CA ARG A 41 4.77 -9.22 -14.07
C ARG A 41 5.95 -10.10 -14.46
N LEU A 42 5.99 -11.30 -13.89
CA LEU A 42 7.04 -12.29 -14.10
C LEU A 42 6.38 -13.52 -14.76
N GLY A 43 6.21 -13.47 -16.08
CA GLY A 43 5.37 -14.41 -16.81
C GLY A 43 3.93 -14.36 -16.31
N ASN A 44 3.40 -15.51 -15.84
CA ASN A 44 2.07 -15.61 -15.23
C ASN A 44 2.01 -15.17 -13.75
N SER A 45 3.15 -14.85 -13.13
CA SER A 45 3.20 -14.44 -11.73
C SER A 45 3.08 -12.92 -11.57
N ILE A 46 2.20 -12.50 -10.67
CA ILE A 46 2.02 -11.11 -10.28
C ILE A 46 2.73 -10.85 -8.94
N ARG A 47 3.60 -9.84 -8.92
CA ARG A 47 4.27 -9.33 -7.72
C ARG A 47 4.10 -7.83 -7.64
N ILE A 48 3.86 -7.31 -6.44
CA ILE A 48 3.62 -5.89 -6.19
C ILE A 48 4.79 -5.39 -5.34
N PRO A 49 5.66 -4.50 -5.82
CA PRO A 49 6.76 -4.00 -5.01
C PRO A 49 6.21 -3.16 -3.84
N THR A 50 6.66 -3.42 -2.61
CA THR A 50 6.06 -2.85 -1.40
C THR A 50 6.20 -1.32 -1.32
N LYS A 51 7.39 -0.78 -1.62
CA LYS A 51 7.62 0.68 -1.55
C LYS A 51 6.75 1.47 -2.54
N PRO A 52 6.72 1.14 -3.85
CA PRO A 52 5.80 1.77 -4.79
C PRO A 52 4.33 1.59 -4.43
N PHE A 53 3.93 0.43 -3.90
CA PHE A 53 2.55 0.20 -3.45
C PHE A 53 2.13 1.18 -2.36
N LEU A 54 2.96 1.36 -1.33
CA LEU A 54 2.67 2.33 -0.25
C LEU A 54 2.58 3.76 -0.78
N ALA A 55 3.49 4.16 -1.68
CA ALA A 55 3.43 5.48 -2.32
C ALA A 55 2.18 5.66 -3.20
N TRP A 56 1.73 4.60 -3.86
CA TRP A 56 0.49 4.61 -4.63
C TRP A 56 -0.73 4.80 -3.72
N VAL A 57 -0.76 4.14 -2.55
CA VAL A 57 -1.83 4.30 -1.54
C VAL A 57 -1.88 5.74 -1.03
N ASP A 58 -0.73 6.32 -0.67
CA ASP A 58 -0.64 7.72 -0.23
C ASP A 58 -1.21 8.68 -1.29
N LYS A 59 -0.75 8.53 -2.54
CA LYS A 59 -1.24 9.35 -3.67
C LYS A 59 -2.74 9.24 -3.94
N HIS A 60 -3.33 8.07 -3.66
CA HIS A 60 -4.77 7.83 -3.85
C HIS A 60 -5.60 8.09 -2.61
N THR A 61 -4.98 8.43 -1.48
CA THR A 61 -5.68 8.78 -0.26
C THR A 61 -5.84 10.29 -0.19
N ARG A 62 -7.08 10.75 -0.38
CA ARG A 62 -7.40 12.17 -0.16
C ARG A 62 -7.47 12.42 1.34
N MET A 63 -6.40 12.97 1.90
CA MET A 63 -6.40 13.43 3.28
C MET A 63 -7.23 14.73 3.38
N PRO A 64 -8.22 14.80 4.27
CA PRO A 64 -8.96 16.03 4.51
C PRO A 64 -8.04 17.03 5.26
N ALA A 65 -8.27 18.33 5.03
CA ALA A 65 -7.30 19.38 5.40
C ALA A 65 -7.05 19.48 6.91
N ASP A 66 -8.06 19.13 7.70
CA ASP A 66 -8.05 19.02 9.16
C ASP A 66 -7.07 17.95 9.68
N LEU A 67 -6.80 16.90 8.91
CA LEU A 67 -5.85 15.84 9.28
C LEU A 67 -4.42 16.08 8.74
N ARG A 68 -4.20 17.14 7.96
CA ARG A 68 -2.91 17.44 7.32
C ARG A 68 -1.91 18.16 8.25
N THR A 69 -2.34 18.58 9.44
CA THR A 69 -1.58 19.40 10.41
C THR A 69 -0.67 18.57 11.33
N ALA A 70 -0.05 17.49 10.84
CA ALA A 70 0.84 16.66 11.67
C ALA A 70 2.31 16.60 11.17
N ASP A 71 2.63 17.21 10.03
CA ASP A 71 3.99 17.14 9.46
C ASP A 71 4.90 18.32 9.85
N LYS A 72 4.42 19.26 10.67
CA LYS A 72 5.26 20.34 11.20
C LYS A 72 5.58 20.09 12.68
N GLU A 73 6.83 19.68 12.89
CA GLU A 73 7.62 19.81 14.13
C GLU A 73 7.36 18.80 15.26
N VAL A 74 7.89 17.59 15.12
CA VAL A 74 8.46 16.87 16.28
C VAL A 74 9.98 17.14 16.30
N GLY A 75 10.32 18.41 16.51
CA GLY A 75 11.63 18.79 17.02
C GLY A 75 11.63 18.58 18.53
N LEU A 76 11.78 17.34 18.98
CA LEU A 76 11.96 17.02 20.40
C LEU A 76 13.34 17.56 20.84
N ARG A 77 13.37 18.83 21.25
CA ARG A 77 14.42 19.38 22.12
C ARG A 77 13.91 19.27 23.54
N VAL A 78 14.38 18.27 24.29
CA VAL A 78 14.35 18.32 25.74
C VAL A 78 15.75 18.78 26.15
N GLY A 79 15.82 20.04 26.58
CA GLY A 79 16.94 20.56 27.36
C GLY A 79 16.83 20.16 28.83
#